data_AF-A0A8J6CCA9-F1
#
_entry.id   AF-A0A8J6CCA9-F1
#
_cell.length_a   1.000
_cell.length_b   1.000
_cell.length_c   1.000
_cell.angle_alpha   90.00
_cell.angle_beta   90.00
_cell.angle_gamma   90.00
#
_symmetry.space_group_name_H-M   'P 1'
#
loop_
_entity.id
_entity.type
_entity.pdbx_description
1 polymer ?
#
loop_
_entity_poly.entity_id
_entity_poly.type
_entity_poly.pdbx_seq_one_letter_code
_entity_poly.pdbx_strand_id
1 'polypeptide(L)'
;MLAKADPAHDRDVAAGVEAAPDRDDEALGRVEPTTELLFPADWADPRTDKFSMAFSRAAFDGWARQPSPCCAAASVAGACNAVLGLCASSEDALSYVHIAALLHGLLADQAAKKRAAVERLLGGVRVEPAIEALRAQLAAEQRSLGGRKEAGCKPKEALSKLRKLVAAWQAAATLASPPGADVALHPPLDGTADGVWPALAEALLGGSDTAEGDPIVDAGDVADEADDDSGDGDEALLAEPFGKAPGITPDRGRRELARHLRALLAKVSGMEQLSSENARISTGMIGNWGITGAVGALRDGRYAEWPPDRRLLALRRGAEADESAPAARDNSGDGAEIAPSALPAPLMRVLRGAPHLTARTLASVRVRGHAPPPIVVSKRDSDADVEAAWLALRAAFSRERSCLILHHRNHYSLIFAMREWNRPPAPVAGVASDGPETNPASSPSATVERKRQVLTARKGQRPTAWIEWAEVHRTLSAWAGYAIIEVALLPPIALV
;
A
#
# COMPACT_ATOMS: atom_id res chain seq x y z
N MET A 1 -17.85 11.28 -27.39
CA MET A 1 -16.46 11.02 -27.84
C MET A 1 -15.51 11.66 -26.84
N LEU A 2 -15.23 10.97 -25.73
CA LEU A 2 -14.34 11.47 -24.68
C LEU A 2 -12.90 11.11 -25.05
N ALA A 3 -12.03 12.11 -25.17
CA ALA A 3 -10.61 11.92 -25.37
C ALA A 3 -10.04 11.10 -24.21
N LYS A 4 -9.41 9.95 -24.53
CA LYS A 4 -8.58 9.22 -23.57
C LYS A 4 -7.48 10.17 -23.10
N ALA A 5 -7.36 10.35 -21.78
CA ALA A 5 -6.25 11.07 -21.19
C ALA A 5 -4.94 10.42 -21.65
N ASP A 6 -4.00 11.27 -22.07
CA ASP A 6 -2.76 10.86 -22.71
C ASP A 6 -1.86 10.09 -21.72
N PRO A 7 -1.53 8.80 -21.97
CA PRO A 7 -0.65 8.01 -21.10
C PRO A 7 0.84 8.42 -21.17
N ALA A 8 1.17 9.53 -21.84
CA ALA A 8 2.53 9.98 -22.10
C ALA A 8 3.30 10.53 -20.88
N HIS A 9 2.73 10.59 -19.67
CA HIS A 9 3.42 11.17 -18.50
C HIS A 9 4.25 10.19 -17.65
N ASP A 10 4.35 8.90 -18.03
CA ASP A 10 5.01 7.88 -17.18
C ASP A 10 6.08 7.02 -17.89
N ARG A 11 6.54 7.40 -19.10
CA ARG A 11 7.41 6.54 -19.94
C ARG A 11 8.93 6.81 -19.95
N ASP A 12 9.45 7.85 -19.29
CA ASP A 12 10.89 8.16 -19.38
C ASP A 12 11.68 7.76 -18.13
N VAL A 13 11.93 6.46 -17.90
CA VAL A 13 12.94 6.02 -16.92
C VAL A 13 13.51 4.62 -17.26
N ALA A 14 14.38 4.54 -18.27
CA ALA A 14 15.13 3.31 -18.56
C ALA A 14 16.53 3.62 -19.10
N ALA A 15 17.36 4.30 -18.28
CA ALA A 15 18.83 4.33 -18.44
C ALA A 15 19.45 5.11 -17.27
N GLY A 16 19.84 4.44 -16.18
CA GLY A 16 20.79 4.98 -15.17
C GLY A 16 20.54 6.38 -14.58
N VAL A 17 19.34 6.95 -14.76
CA VAL A 17 19.02 8.30 -14.29
C VAL A 17 19.03 8.24 -12.77
N GLU A 18 20.00 8.91 -12.15
CA GLU A 18 19.98 9.23 -10.73
C GLU A 18 18.57 9.70 -10.41
N ALA A 19 17.85 8.89 -9.62
CA ALA A 19 16.44 9.12 -9.39
C ALA A 19 16.32 10.53 -8.81
N ALA A 20 15.69 11.43 -9.58
CA ALA A 20 15.63 12.85 -9.29
C ALA A 20 15.40 13.05 -7.80
N PRO A 21 16.17 13.96 -7.15
CA PRO A 21 16.05 14.19 -5.72
C PRO A 21 14.57 14.39 -5.39
N ASP A 22 14.11 13.73 -4.31
CA ASP A 22 12.72 13.85 -3.89
C ASP A 22 12.40 15.35 -3.76
N ARG A 23 11.35 15.81 -4.46
CA ARG A 23 11.05 17.25 -4.62
C ARG A 23 10.84 18.00 -3.30
N ASP A 24 10.56 17.26 -2.23
CA ASP A 24 10.52 17.79 -0.87
C ASP A 24 11.89 17.67 -0.22
N ASP A 25 12.67 18.73 -0.44
CA ASP A 25 13.91 18.99 0.28
C ASP A 25 13.60 19.14 1.78
N GLU A 26 14.45 18.54 2.63
CA GLU A 26 14.28 18.58 4.10
C GLU A 26 14.29 20.01 4.63
N ALA A 27 15.00 20.89 3.93
CA ALA A 27 15.19 22.30 4.27
C ALA A 27 13.88 23.11 4.43
N LEU A 28 12.77 22.68 3.82
CA LEU A 28 11.56 23.51 3.76
C LEU A 28 10.74 23.49 5.08
N GLY A 29 11.16 22.79 6.13
CA GLY A 29 10.54 22.81 7.47
C GLY A 29 9.12 22.23 7.54
N ARG A 30 8.44 22.32 8.69
CA ARG A 30 7.06 21.83 8.84
C ARG A 30 6.07 22.70 8.05
N VAL A 31 5.03 22.09 7.47
CA VAL A 31 3.95 22.87 6.84
C VAL A 31 2.97 23.36 7.89
N GLU A 32 2.85 24.68 8.00
CA GLU A 32 1.84 25.32 8.83
C GLU A 32 0.54 25.53 8.04
N PRO A 33 -0.64 25.44 8.70
CA PRO A 33 -1.92 25.76 8.10
C PRO A 33 -2.09 27.28 7.95
N THR A 34 -1.38 27.89 7.00
CA THR A 34 -1.49 29.34 6.74
C THR A 34 -2.78 29.71 6.01
N THR A 35 -3.14 30.99 6.03
CA THR A 35 -4.31 31.51 5.30
C THR A 35 -4.21 31.23 3.80
N GLU A 36 -3.02 31.38 3.21
CA GLU A 36 -2.77 31.16 1.78
C GLU A 36 -2.96 29.69 1.39
N LEU A 37 -2.59 28.77 2.29
CA LEU A 37 -2.82 27.35 2.10
C LEU A 37 -4.30 26.99 2.23
N LEU A 38 -4.97 27.56 3.23
CA LEU A 38 -6.31 27.17 3.64
C LEU A 38 -7.43 27.77 2.79
N PHE A 39 -7.27 29.01 2.34
CA PHE A 39 -8.30 29.73 1.60
C PHE A 39 -8.06 29.67 0.07
N PRO A 40 -9.10 29.45 -0.75
CA PRO A 40 -8.94 29.41 -2.20
C PRO A 40 -8.63 30.82 -2.72
N ALA A 41 -7.87 30.98 -3.80
CA ALA A 41 -7.47 32.32 -4.28
C ALA A 41 -8.65 33.28 -4.56
N ASP A 42 -9.82 32.74 -4.90
CA ASP A 42 -11.06 33.47 -5.15
C ASP A 42 -11.98 33.64 -3.91
N TRP A 43 -11.52 33.29 -2.71
CA TRP A 43 -12.34 33.36 -1.49
C TRP A 43 -12.80 34.76 -1.11
N ALA A 44 -12.02 35.78 -1.51
CA ALA A 44 -12.32 37.19 -1.26
C ALA A 44 -13.31 37.79 -2.26
N ASP A 45 -13.86 36.99 -3.19
CA ASP A 45 -14.93 37.44 -4.08
C ASP A 45 -16.15 37.87 -3.24
N PRO A 46 -16.58 39.14 -3.30
CA PRO A 46 -17.71 39.65 -2.52
C PRO A 46 -19.02 38.89 -2.78
N ARG A 47 -19.09 38.12 -3.86
CA ARG A 47 -20.25 37.31 -4.23
C ARG A 47 -20.26 35.93 -3.57
N THR A 48 -19.18 35.51 -2.91
CA THR A 48 -19.17 34.29 -2.11
C THR A 48 -19.94 34.55 -0.82
N ASP A 49 -21.22 34.16 -0.83
CA ASP A 49 -22.16 34.41 0.28
C ASP A 49 -21.97 33.44 1.45
N LYS A 50 -21.42 32.25 1.20
CA LYS A 50 -21.21 31.18 2.19
C LYS A 50 -19.88 30.49 1.97
N PHE A 51 -19.10 30.42 3.04
CA PHE A 51 -17.83 29.69 3.11
C PHE A 51 -17.78 28.91 4.42
N SER A 52 -17.34 27.65 4.37
CA SER A 52 -17.12 26.82 5.54
C SER A 52 -15.82 26.05 5.37
N MET A 53 -15.03 25.96 6.45
CA MET A 53 -13.76 25.27 6.47
C MET A 53 -13.55 24.57 7.81
N ALA A 54 -12.93 23.40 7.75
CA ALA A 54 -12.40 22.69 8.91
C ALA A 54 -10.99 22.21 8.59
N PHE A 55 -10.08 22.27 9.56
CA PHE A 55 -8.74 21.70 9.43
C PHE A 55 -8.33 21.02 10.72
N SER A 56 -7.43 20.03 10.62
CA SER A 56 -6.93 19.29 11.76
C SER A 56 -5.50 19.73 12.07
N ARG A 57 -5.33 20.53 13.12
CA ARG A 57 -3.99 20.90 13.61
C ARG A 57 -3.17 19.66 13.95
N ALA A 58 -3.79 18.65 14.55
CA ALA A 58 -3.15 17.38 14.86
C ALA A 58 -2.64 16.64 13.61
N ALA A 59 -3.36 16.69 12.49
CA ALA A 59 -2.91 16.09 11.23
C ALA A 59 -1.67 16.81 10.66
N PHE A 60 -1.63 18.14 10.74
CA PHE A 60 -0.44 18.93 10.37
C PHE A 60 0.74 18.66 11.32
N ASP A 61 0.47 18.68 12.63
CA ASP A 61 1.48 18.47 13.67
C ASP A 61 2.08 17.07 13.59
N GLY A 62 1.25 16.05 13.39
CA GLY A 62 1.66 14.65 13.35
C GLY A 62 2.18 14.18 11.99
N TRP A 63 2.16 15.02 10.96
CA TRP A 63 2.56 14.66 9.59
C TRP A 63 3.95 14.01 9.56
N ALA A 64 4.02 12.81 8.96
CA ALA A 64 5.28 12.13 8.72
C ALA A 64 5.71 12.31 7.27
N ARG A 65 7.02 12.49 7.06
CA ARG A 65 7.63 12.58 5.72
C ARG A 65 7.26 11.35 4.90
N GLN A 66 6.94 11.57 3.63
CA GLN A 66 6.48 10.55 2.70
C GLN A 66 7.46 10.34 1.54
N PRO A 67 8.68 9.81 1.75
CA PRO A 67 9.58 9.54 0.63
C PRO A 67 8.90 8.62 -0.38
N SER A 68 9.10 8.90 -1.66
CA SER A 68 8.46 8.07 -2.70
C SER A 68 9.23 6.76 -2.82
N PRO A 69 8.57 5.58 -2.77
CA PRO A 69 7.13 5.25 -2.68
C PRO A 69 6.75 4.54 -1.36
N CYS A 70 6.85 5.21 -0.21
CA CYS A 70 6.46 4.69 1.10
C CYS A 70 5.21 5.37 1.69
N CYS A 71 4.34 5.90 0.83
CA CYS A 71 3.20 6.73 1.23
C CYS A 71 2.23 6.02 2.19
N ALA A 72 2.05 4.69 2.08
CA ALA A 72 1.22 3.92 3.01
C ALA A 72 1.81 3.96 4.44
N ALA A 73 3.09 3.63 4.57
CA ALA A 73 3.80 3.63 5.85
C ALA A 73 3.80 5.02 6.49
N ALA A 74 4.09 6.05 5.69
CA ALA A 74 4.10 7.42 6.16
C ALA A 74 2.71 7.93 6.55
N SER A 75 1.65 7.54 5.82
CA SER A 75 0.27 7.91 6.18
C SER A 75 -0.18 7.27 7.48
N VAL A 76 0.14 5.98 7.71
CA VAL A 76 -0.13 5.33 9.01
C VAL A 76 0.62 6.04 10.12
N ALA A 77 1.92 6.33 9.93
CA ALA A 77 2.74 7.02 10.90
C ALA A 77 2.13 8.38 11.27
N GLY A 78 1.79 9.18 10.25
CA GLY A 78 1.21 10.50 10.45
C GLY A 78 -0.18 10.48 11.09
N ALA A 79 -1.03 9.52 10.70
CA ALA A 79 -2.34 9.37 11.30
C ALA A 79 -2.25 8.95 12.77
N CYS A 80 -1.35 8.01 13.09
CA CYS A 80 -1.12 7.59 14.48
C CYS A 80 -0.55 8.74 15.31
N ASN A 81 0.44 9.48 14.80
CA ASN A 81 0.99 10.66 15.48
C ASN A 81 -0.10 11.70 15.77
N ALA A 82 -0.93 12.01 14.77
CA ALA A 82 -2.03 12.96 14.92
C ALA A 82 -3.00 12.54 16.02
N VAL A 83 -3.40 11.27 16.02
CA VAL A 83 -4.36 10.72 16.99
C VAL A 83 -3.77 10.60 18.39
N LEU A 84 -2.47 10.35 18.50
CA LEU A 84 -1.73 10.26 19.77
C LEU A 84 -1.24 11.61 20.29
N GLY A 85 -1.41 12.70 19.54
CA GLY A 85 -0.94 14.03 19.90
C GLY A 85 0.58 14.18 19.84
N LEU A 86 1.25 13.41 18.98
CA LEU A 86 2.69 13.48 18.78
C LEU A 86 3.01 14.46 17.65
N CYS A 87 3.86 15.46 17.93
CA CYS A 87 4.41 16.34 16.90
C CYS A 87 5.49 15.60 16.10
N ALA A 88 5.59 15.86 14.80
CA ALA A 88 6.58 15.26 13.89
C ALA A 88 8.03 15.49 14.34
N SER A 89 8.30 16.59 15.05
CA SER A 89 9.60 16.92 15.62
C SER A 89 9.88 16.24 16.98
N SER A 90 8.92 15.51 17.53
CA SER A 90 9.11 14.76 18.77
C SER A 90 9.99 13.55 18.53
N GLU A 91 10.91 13.25 19.45
CA GLU A 91 11.69 12.02 19.44
C GLU A 91 10.79 10.76 19.46
N ASP A 92 9.59 10.92 20.03
CA ASP A 92 8.59 9.87 20.19
C ASP A 92 7.69 9.72 18.96
N ALA A 93 7.84 10.56 17.93
CA ALA A 93 7.01 10.50 16.74
C ALA A 93 7.29 9.22 15.94
N LEU A 94 6.21 8.61 15.44
CA LEU A 94 6.31 7.53 14.46
C LEU A 94 6.79 8.11 13.13
N SER A 95 7.80 7.48 12.54
CA SER A 95 8.24 7.74 11.17
C SER A 95 7.73 6.63 10.25
N TYR A 96 7.82 6.85 8.94
CA TYR A 96 7.51 5.82 7.94
C TYR A 96 8.39 4.56 8.11
N VAL A 97 9.60 4.71 8.66
CA VAL A 97 10.54 3.60 8.93
C VAL A 97 9.97 2.66 9.99
N HIS A 98 9.42 3.22 11.08
CA HIS A 98 8.78 2.42 12.13
C HIS A 98 7.63 1.60 11.53
N ILE A 99 6.79 2.22 10.70
CA ILE A 99 5.67 1.51 10.08
C ILE A 99 6.12 0.51 9.01
N ALA A 100 7.16 0.82 8.22
CA ALA A 100 7.70 -0.13 7.25
C ALA A 100 8.18 -1.43 7.91
N ALA A 101 8.81 -1.34 9.09
CA ALA A 101 9.19 -2.51 9.87
C ALA A 101 7.97 -3.35 10.32
N LEU A 102 6.89 -2.70 10.76
CA LEU A 102 5.64 -3.39 11.09
C LEU A 102 5.00 -4.07 9.88
N LEU A 103 4.95 -3.37 8.74
CA LEU A 103 4.41 -3.91 7.49
C LEU A 103 5.25 -5.11 7.01
N HIS A 104 6.57 -5.06 7.19
CA HIS A 104 7.45 -6.18 6.92
C HIS A 104 7.14 -7.38 7.83
N GLY A 105 6.97 -7.16 9.14
CA GLY A 105 6.55 -8.22 10.09
C GLY A 105 5.21 -8.86 9.74
N LEU A 106 4.22 -8.04 9.38
CA LEU A 106 2.91 -8.52 8.91
C LEU A 106 3.02 -9.37 7.65
N LEU A 107 3.84 -8.96 6.67
CA LEU A 107 4.09 -9.75 5.48
C LEU A 107 4.85 -11.04 5.78
N ALA A 108 5.78 -11.02 6.74
CA ALA A 108 6.50 -12.21 7.18
C ALA A 108 5.56 -13.25 7.79
N ASP A 109 4.63 -12.83 8.66
CA ASP A 109 3.58 -13.69 9.21
C ASP A 109 2.71 -14.28 8.08
N GLN A 110 2.27 -13.45 7.12
CA GLN A 110 1.47 -13.91 5.99
C GLN A 110 2.25 -14.87 5.08
N ALA A 111 3.52 -14.59 4.80
CA ALA A 111 4.40 -15.45 4.04
C ALA A 111 4.59 -16.79 4.75
N ALA A 112 4.80 -16.80 6.06
CA ALA A 112 4.90 -18.02 6.86
C ALA A 112 3.62 -18.87 6.79
N LYS A 113 2.44 -18.25 6.90
CA LYS A 113 1.14 -18.94 6.73
C LYS A 113 1.00 -19.55 5.33
N LYS A 114 1.32 -18.80 4.26
CA LYS A 114 1.25 -19.30 2.88
C LYS A 114 2.29 -20.37 2.60
N ARG A 115 3.51 -20.25 3.16
CA ARG A 115 4.56 -21.27 3.13
C ARG A 115 4.06 -22.56 3.74
N ALA A 116 3.53 -22.54 4.96
CA ALA A 116 2.98 -23.72 5.62
C ALA A 116 1.85 -24.38 4.80
N ALA A 117 0.99 -23.58 4.15
CA ALA A 117 -0.05 -24.11 3.26
C ALA A 117 0.54 -24.82 2.03
N VAL A 118 1.55 -24.23 1.38
CA VAL A 118 2.29 -24.84 0.26
C VAL A 118 2.97 -26.13 0.70
N GLU A 119 3.71 -26.10 1.81
CA GLU A 119 4.44 -27.28 2.32
C GLU A 119 3.47 -28.42 2.65
N ARG A 120 2.31 -28.12 3.23
CA ARG A 120 1.24 -29.12 3.46
C ARG A 120 0.72 -29.73 2.16
N LEU A 121 0.52 -28.94 1.12
CA LEU A 121 0.10 -29.42 -0.21
C LEU A 121 1.20 -30.23 -0.92
N LEU A 122 2.46 -30.02 -0.55
CA LEU A 122 3.63 -30.77 -1.02
C LEU A 122 3.97 -31.96 -0.10
N GLY A 123 3.08 -32.39 0.80
CA GLY A 123 3.33 -33.54 1.67
C GLY A 123 4.31 -33.27 2.82
N GLY A 124 4.41 -32.03 3.28
CA GLY A 124 5.31 -31.59 4.36
C GLY A 124 6.71 -31.19 3.88
N VAL A 125 6.95 -31.19 2.58
CA VAL A 125 8.25 -30.83 2.01
C VAL A 125 8.47 -29.32 2.04
N ARG A 126 9.65 -28.90 2.54
CA ARG A 126 10.03 -27.48 2.66
C ARG A 126 10.20 -26.84 1.28
N VAL A 127 9.52 -25.71 1.06
CA VAL A 127 9.57 -24.99 -0.24
C VAL A 127 10.73 -23.99 -0.34
N GLU A 128 11.34 -23.61 0.79
CA GLU A 128 12.38 -22.58 0.83
C GLU A 128 13.56 -22.80 -0.13
N PRO A 129 14.11 -24.02 -0.30
CA PRO A 129 15.21 -24.24 -1.25
C PRO A 129 14.84 -23.89 -2.69
N ALA A 130 13.58 -24.06 -3.07
CA ALA A 130 13.11 -23.70 -4.41
C ALA A 130 12.97 -22.18 -4.59
N ILE A 131 12.62 -21.45 -3.51
CA ILE A 131 12.58 -19.98 -3.50
C ILE A 131 13.99 -19.42 -3.56
N GLU A 132 14.95 -19.99 -2.84
CA GLU A 132 16.36 -19.59 -2.90
C GLU A 132 16.98 -19.84 -4.28
N ALA A 133 16.68 -20.98 -4.91
CA ALA A 133 17.10 -21.24 -6.29
C ALA A 133 16.51 -20.21 -7.28
N LEU A 134 15.25 -19.80 -7.09
CA LEU A 134 14.62 -18.74 -7.86
C LEU A 134 15.31 -17.38 -7.64
N ARG A 135 15.64 -17.03 -6.39
CA ARG A 135 16.40 -15.81 -6.07
C ARG A 135 17.77 -15.81 -6.72
N ALA A 136 18.50 -16.91 -6.66
CA ALA A 136 19.80 -17.06 -7.30
C ALA A 136 19.71 -16.89 -8.83
N GLN A 137 18.69 -17.48 -9.46
CA GLN A 137 18.45 -17.29 -10.89
C GLN A 137 18.14 -15.82 -11.23
N LEU A 138 17.28 -15.17 -10.45
CA LEU A 138 16.95 -13.75 -10.67
C LEU A 138 18.18 -12.85 -10.47
N ALA A 139 18.99 -13.12 -9.45
CA ALA A 139 20.23 -12.39 -9.20
C ALA A 139 21.21 -12.50 -10.38
N ALA A 140 21.33 -13.68 -11.01
CA ALA A 140 22.12 -13.87 -12.22
C ALA A 140 21.61 -13.05 -13.42
N GLU A 141 20.30 -12.73 -13.45
CA GLU A 141 19.68 -11.84 -14.43
C GLU A 141 19.73 -10.36 -14.01
N GLN A 142 20.39 -10.01 -12.90
CA GLN A 142 20.36 -8.67 -12.27
C GLN A 142 18.95 -8.21 -11.88
N ARG A 143 18.12 -9.16 -11.44
CA ARG A 143 16.73 -8.95 -11.01
C ARG A 143 16.51 -9.51 -9.61
N SER A 144 15.40 -9.14 -8.98
CA SER A 144 15.00 -9.66 -7.68
C SER A 144 13.48 -9.77 -7.54
N LEU A 145 13.00 -10.50 -6.54
CA LEU A 145 11.56 -10.55 -6.25
C LEU A 145 11.09 -9.19 -5.73
N GLY A 146 11.93 -8.48 -4.96
CA GLY A 146 11.65 -7.13 -4.46
C GLY A 146 12.01 -5.97 -5.39
N GLY A 147 12.56 -6.23 -6.58
CA GLY A 147 13.04 -5.20 -7.50
C GLY A 147 11.91 -4.33 -8.06
N ARG A 148 12.28 -3.17 -8.61
CA ARG A 148 11.33 -2.24 -9.25
C ARG A 148 11.49 -2.23 -10.76
N LYS A 149 10.39 -1.99 -11.46
CA LYS A 149 10.36 -1.89 -12.93
C LYS A 149 11.04 -3.13 -13.54
N GLU A 150 12.01 -2.93 -14.43
CA GLU A 150 12.73 -4.00 -15.13
C GLU A 150 13.55 -4.89 -14.19
N ALA A 151 14.04 -4.34 -13.06
CA ALA A 151 14.76 -5.12 -12.05
C ALA A 151 13.82 -5.99 -11.19
N GLY A 152 12.51 -5.75 -11.22
CA GLY A 152 11.52 -6.51 -10.47
C GLY A 152 11.02 -7.74 -11.22
N CYS A 153 10.79 -8.83 -10.50
CA CYS A 153 10.09 -10.00 -11.03
C CYS A 153 8.66 -10.05 -10.49
N LYS A 154 7.65 -9.89 -11.37
CA LYS A 154 6.23 -9.96 -10.97
C LYS A 154 5.92 -11.39 -10.46
N PRO A 155 4.99 -11.59 -9.50
CA PRO A 155 4.70 -12.92 -8.95
C PRO A 155 4.30 -13.99 -9.98
N LYS A 156 3.55 -13.61 -11.03
CA LYS A 156 3.19 -14.51 -12.15
C LYS A 156 4.41 -14.95 -12.94
N GLU A 157 5.35 -14.04 -13.18
CA GLU A 157 6.60 -14.32 -13.86
C GLU A 157 7.53 -15.17 -12.99
N ALA A 158 7.64 -14.85 -11.70
CA ALA A 158 8.39 -15.62 -10.71
C ALA A 158 7.90 -17.08 -10.66
N LEU A 159 6.57 -17.30 -10.67
CA LEU A 159 5.99 -18.64 -10.75
C LEU A 159 6.32 -19.35 -12.08
N SER A 160 6.33 -18.63 -13.20
CA SER A 160 6.74 -19.18 -14.50
C SER A 160 8.22 -19.61 -14.49
N LYS A 161 9.12 -18.78 -13.94
CA LYS A 161 10.54 -19.12 -13.77
C LYS A 161 10.74 -20.30 -12.84
N LEU A 162 10.00 -20.36 -11.73
CA LEU A 162 10.02 -21.51 -10.82
C LEU A 162 9.64 -22.81 -11.53
N ARG A 163 8.61 -22.79 -12.39
CA ARG A 163 8.24 -23.97 -13.22
C ARG A 163 9.37 -24.39 -14.16
N LYS A 164 10.09 -23.44 -14.76
CA LYS A 164 11.25 -23.73 -15.62
C LYS A 164 12.40 -24.35 -14.83
N LEU A 165 12.68 -23.87 -13.61
CA LEU A 165 13.67 -24.47 -12.72
C LEU A 165 13.32 -25.92 -12.38
N VAL A 166 12.06 -26.17 -12.03
CA VAL A 166 11.56 -27.52 -11.74
C VAL A 166 11.70 -28.45 -12.96
N ALA A 167 11.36 -27.98 -14.17
CA ALA A 167 11.52 -28.76 -15.40
C ALA A 167 12.99 -29.04 -15.73
N ALA A 168 13.87 -28.06 -15.57
CA ALA A 168 15.31 -28.22 -15.79
C ALA A 168 15.93 -29.25 -14.81
N TRP A 169 15.52 -29.19 -13.54
CA TRP A 169 15.90 -30.19 -12.54
C TRP A 169 15.44 -31.61 -12.94
N GLN A 170 14.19 -31.76 -13.37
CA GLN A 170 13.63 -33.07 -13.76
C GLN A 170 14.35 -33.66 -14.98
N ALA A 171 14.71 -32.82 -15.96
CA ALA A 171 15.50 -33.23 -17.11
C ALA A 171 16.91 -33.68 -16.70
N ALA A 172 17.58 -32.93 -15.81
CA ALA A 172 18.89 -33.28 -15.29
C ALA A 172 18.86 -34.60 -14.50
N ALA A 173 17.84 -34.82 -13.66
CA ALA A 173 17.67 -36.06 -12.91
C ALA A 173 17.47 -37.29 -13.82
N THR A 174 16.79 -37.11 -14.95
CA THR A 174 16.59 -38.17 -15.96
C THR A 174 17.89 -38.53 -16.68
N LEU A 175 18.72 -37.53 -17.02
CA LEU A 175 20.03 -37.75 -17.64
C LEU A 175 21.06 -38.37 -16.68
N ALA A 176 20.99 -38.01 -15.40
CA ALA A 176 21.87 -38.51 -14.35
C ALA A 176 21.57 -39.94 -13.89
N SER A 177 20.46 -40.55 -14.37
CA SER A 177 20.09 -41.94 -14.08
C SER A 177 20.35 -42.87 -15.27
N PRO A 178 21.61 -43.09 -15.72
CA PRO A 178 21.85 -44.13 -16.71
C PRO A 178 21.57 -45.51 -16.07
N PRO A 179 20.96 -46.46 -16.81
CA PRO A 179 20.68 -47.79 -16.29
C PRO A 179 21.99 -48.53 -16.02
N GLY A 180 22.39 -48.60 -14.75
CA GLY A 180 23.51 -49.41 -14.26
C GLY A 180 24.79 -48.67 -13.82
N ALA A 181 24.81 -47.35 -13.73
CA ALA A 181 25.98 -46.64 -13.17
C ALA A 181 25.83 -46.44 -11.66
N ASP A 182 26.59 -47.22 -10.90
CA ASP A 182 26.80 -47.05 -9.47
C ASP A 182 27.74 -45.85 -9.23
N VAL A 183 27.26 -44.60 -9.31
CA VAL A 183 28.07 -43.43 -8.88
C VAL A 183 27.23 -42.30 -8.29
N ALA A 184 27.52 -42.04 -7.02
CA ALA A 184 27.29 -40.78 -6.34
C ALA A 184 28.16 -39.66 -6.95
N LEU A 185 27.60 -38.86 -7.86
CA LEU A 185 28.18 -37.57 -8.30
C LEU A 185 27.04 -36.68 -8.86
N HIS A 186 26.14 -36.23 -7.99
CA HIS A 186 25.32 -35.07 -8.30
C HIS A 186 26.14 -33.79 -8.02
N PRO A 187 26.04 -32.74 -8.85
CA PRO A 187 26.50 -31.41 -8.42
C PRO A 187 25.81 -31.05 -7.09
N PRO A 188 26.44 -30.27 -6.21
CA PRO A 188 25.89 -29.99 -4.89
C PRO A 188 24.68 -29.07 -5.04
N LEU A 189 23.53 -29.67 -5.35
CA LEU A 189 22.31 -29.33 -4.64
C LEU A 189 22.52 -30.00 -3.27
N ASP A 190 23.12 -29.25 -2.35
CA ASP A 190 23.36 -29.68 -0.97
C ASP A 190 22.14 -30.49 -0.50
N GLY A 191 22.34 -31.75 -0.03
CA GLY A 191 21.29 -32.78 0.24
C GLY A 191 20.14 -32.41 1.19
N THR A 192 19.97 -31.11 1.47
CA THR A 192 18.79 -30.47 2.03
C THR A 192 17.62 -30.31 1.04
N ALA A 193 17.85 -30.53 -0.27
CA ALA A 193 16.84 -30.34 -1.31
C ALA A 193 16.09 -31.61 -1.75
N ASP A 194 16.38 -32.76 -1.14
CA ASP A 194 16.07 -34.10 -1.69
C ASP A 194 14.58 -34.45 -1.86
N GLY A 195 13.65 -33.61 -1.39
CA GLY A 195 12.21 -33.82 -1.57
C GLY A 195 11.46 -32.75 -2.38
N VAL A 196 11.98 -31.52 -2.46
CA VAL A 196 11.16 -30.37 -2.92
C VAL A 196 10.93 -30.40 -4.42
N TRP A 197 11.95 -30.78 -5.17
CA TRP A 197 11.89 -30.78 -6.63
C TRP A 197 11.01 -31.88 -7.21
N PRO A 198 11.06 -33.15 -6.74
CA PRO A 198 10.09 -34.16 -7.15
C PRO A 198 8.65 -33.73 -6.85
N ALA A 199 8.38 -33.24 -5.63
CA ALA A 199 7.04 -32.82 -5.22
C ALA A 199 6.50 -31.66 -6.06
N LEU A 200 7.35 -30.65 -6.33
CA LEU A 200 7.00 -29.55 -7.21
C LEU A 200 6.83 -30.00 -8.67
N ALA A 201 7.63 -30.93 -9.18
CA ALA A 201 7.50 -31.44 -10.55
C ALA A 201 6.17 -32.19 -10.71
N GLU A 202 5.87 -33.09 -9.78
CA GLU A 202 4.59 -33.80 -9.76
C GLU A 202 3.42 -32.82 -9.76
N ALA A 203 3.46 -31.81 -8.88
CA ALA A 203 2.34 -30.90 -8.70
C ALA A 203 2.24 -29.79 -9.76
N LEU A 204 3.35 -29.27 -10.28
CA LEU A 204 3.35 -28.19 -11.27
C LEU A 204 3.36 -28.66 -12.72
N LEU A 205 3.91 -29.85 -13.01
CA LEU A 205 4.11 -30.36 -14.38
C LEU A 205 3.25 -31.59 -14.71
N GLY A 206 2.86 -32.41 -13.72
CA GLY A 206 2.18 -33.68 -13.95
C GLY A 206 0.71 -33.66 -14.45
N GLY A 207 0.23 -32.58 -15.08
CA GLY A 207 -1.07 -32.56 -15.76
C GLY A 207 -0.85 -32.84 -17.24
N SER A 208 -1.47 -33.88 -17.79
CA SER A 208 -1.36 -34.14 -19.22
C SER A 208 -2.01 -32.99 -20.00
N ASP A 209 -1.26 -32.39 -20.92
CA ASP A 209 -1.69 -31.37 -21.90
C ASP A 209 -2.82 -31.84 -22.85
N THR A 210 -3.57 -32.88 -22.50
CA THR A 210 -4.64 -33.47 -23.33
C THR A 210 -5.98 -32.74 -23.20
N ALA A 211 -6.04 -31.59 -22.54
CA ALA A 211 -7.19 -30.69 -22.57
C ALA A 211 -6.86 -29.43 -23.39
N GLU A 212 -6.57 -29.60 -24.68
CA GLU A 212 -6.84 -28.58 -25.69
C GLU A 212 -8.33 -28.21 -25.60
N GLY A 213 -8.72 -27.21 -24.81
CA GLY A 213 -10.15 -26.88 -24.75
C GLY A 213 -10.62 -25.80 -23.80
N ASP A 214 -9.85 -25.38 -22.81
CA ASP A 214 -10.18 -24.15 -22.10
C ASP A 214 -9.34 -23.02 -22.70
N PRO A 215 -9.89 -22.19 -23.62
CA PRO A 215 -9.29 -20.90 -23.87
C PRO A 215 -9.21 -20.23 -22.51
N ILE A 216 -7.98 -20.00 -22.04
CA ILE A 216 -7.72 -18.86 -21.17
C ILE A 216 -8.23 -17.70 -22.02
N VAL A 217 -9.49 -17.32 -21.78
CA VAL A 217 -10.12 -16.23 -22.48
C VAL A 217 -9.19 -15.06 -22.23
N ASP A 218 -8.54 -14.63 -23.30
CA ASP A 218 -7.81 -13.39 -23.38
C ASP A 218 -8.88 -12.31 -23.18
N ALA A 219 -9.21 -12.07 -21.91
CA ALA A 219 -9.98 -10.94 -21.46
C ALA A 219 -9.10 -9.75 -21.80
N GLY A 220 -9.28 -9.27 -23.04
CA GLY A 220 -8.31 -8.43 -23.71
C GLY A 220 -7.89 -7.26 -22.85
N ASP A 221 -6.59 -6.94 -22.92
CA ASP A 221 -5.90 -5.65 -22.81
C ASP A 221 -6.62 -4.45 -22.13
N VAL A 222 -7.43 -4.73 -21.12
CA VAL A 222 -8.00 -3.77 -20.18
C VAL A 222 -7.01 -3.77 -19.04
N ALA A 223 -5.99 -2.94 -19.19
CA ALA A 223 -5.04 -2.49 -18.19
C ALA A 223 -4.66 -3.53 -17.12
N ASP A 224 -3.40 -3.95 -17.18
CA ASP A 224 -2.58 -4.70 -16.22
C ASP A 224 -2.58 -4.10 -14.79
N GLU A 225 -3.77 -3.86 -14.22
CA GLU A 225 -4.04 -3.24 -12.93
C GLU A 225 -4.56 -4.29 -11.94
N ALA A 226 -3.66 -4.69 -11.06
CA ALA A 226 -3.91 -5.29 -9.76
C ALA A 226 -4.95 -6.42 -9.73
N ASP A 227 -4.47 -7.65 -10.00
CA ASP A 227 -5.08 -8.88 -9.51
C ASP A 227 -5.62 -8.65 -8.09
N ASP A 228 -6.95 -8.74 -7.96
CA ASP A 228 -7.76 -8.58 -6.74
C ASP A 228 -7.45 -9.69 -5.73
N ASP A 229 -6.25 -9.65 -5.14
CA ASP A 229 -5.91 -10.33 -3.89
C ASP A 229 -6.37 -9.43 -2.74
N SER A 230 -7.69 -9.24 -2.62
CA SER A 230 -8.33 -8.62 -1.46
C SER A 230 -8.02 -9.48 -0.22
N GLY A 231 -6.88 -9.15 0.37
CA GLY A 231 -6.06 -9.97 1.26
C GLY A 231 -6.63 -10.43 2.60
N ASP A 232 -7.95 -10.56 2.78
CA ASP A 232 -8.55 -11.11 4.00
C ASP A 232 -9.74 -12.06 3.75
N GLY A 233 -10.22 -12.21 2.52
CA GLY A 233 -11.36 -13.11 2.21
C GLY A 233 -11.03 -14.61 2.34
N ASP A 234 -9.75 -14.96 2.30
CA ASP A 234 -9.28 -16.35 2.22
C ASP A 234 -8.88 -16.97 3.57
N GLU A 235 -8.81 -16.20 4.67
CA GLU A 235 -8.42 -16.77 5.96
C GLU A 235 -9.52 -17.65 6.57
N ALA A 236 -10.80 -17.38 6.26
CA ALA A 236 -11.93 -18.19 6.70
C ALA A 236 -11.97 -19.61 6.10
N LEU A 237 -11.24 -19.88 5.02
CA LEU A 237 -11.16 -21.21 4.39
C LEU A 237 -10.05 -22.10 4.97
N LEU A 238 -9.19 -21.57 5.85
CA LEU A 238 -8.04 -22.31 6.38
C LEU A 238 -8.29 -22.98 7.74
N ALA A 239 -9.44 -22.74 8.38
CA ALA A 239 -9.77 -23.25 9.72
C ALA A 239 -10.50 -24.61 9.72
N GLU A 240 -10.97 -25.11 8.57
CA GLU A 240 -11.55 -26.45 8.49
C GLU A 240 -10.41 -27.49 8.51
N PRO A 241 -10.30 -28.34 9.55
CA PRO A 241 -9.35 -29.45 9.51
C PRO A 241 -9.69 -30.31 8.29
N PHE A 242 -8.67 -30.76 7.54
CA PHE A 242 -8.78 -31.68 6.42
C PHE A 242 -9.27 -33.07 6.90
N GLY A 243 -10.50 -33.13 7.43
CA GLY A 243 -11.20 -34.34 7.82
C GLY A 243 -11.95 -34.86 6.62
N LYS A 244 -11.35 -35.83 5.90
CA LYS A 244 -12.01 -36.72 4.91
C LYS A 244 -13.11 -36.06 4.06
N ALA A 245 -12.87 -34.86 3.53
CA ALA A 245 -13.77 -34.29 2.54
C ALA A 245 -13.69 -35.14 1.26
N PRO A 246 -14.82 -35.52 0.66
CA PRO A 246 -14.84 -36.40 -0.49
C PRO A 246 -14.14 -35.75 -1.69
N GLY A 247 -13.02 -36.36 -2.12
CA GLY A 247 -12.42 -36.23 -3.44
C GLY A 247 -11.91 -34.84 -3.85
N ILE A 248 -10.77 -34.38 -3.32
CA ILE A 248 -9.97 -33.38 -4.03
C ILE A 248 -9.42 -34.07 -5.28
N THR A 249 -9.93 -33.71 -6.46
CA THR A 249 -9.34 -34.18 -7.70
C THR A 249 -7.89 -33.67 -7.79
N PRO A 250 -6.96 -34.43 -8.41
CA PRO A 250 -5.59 -33.98 -8.59
C PRO A 250 -5.50 -32.54 -9.15
N ASP A 251 -6.37 -32.18 -10.09
CA ASP A 251 -6.43 -30.84 -10.69
C ASP A 251 -6.82 -29.74 -9.71
N ARG A 252 -7.68 -30.04 -8.72
CA ARG A 252 -8.02 -29.08 -7.67
C ARG A 252 -6.81 -28.81 -6.78
N GLY A 253 -6.09 -29.87 -6.36
CA GLY A 253 -4.86 -29.74 -5.57
C GLY A 253 -3.78 -28.92 -6.29
N ARG A 254 -3.58 -29.15 -7.59
CA ARG A 254 -2.64 -28.38 -8.43
C ARG A 254 -2.99 -26.91 -8.51
N ARG A 255 -4.26 -26.57 -8.76
CA ARG A 255 -4.74 -25.18 -8.81
C ARG A 255 -4.58 -24.48 -7.48
N GLU A 256 -4.88 -25.19 -6.38
CA GLU A 256 -4.73 -24.68 -5.03
C GLU A 256 -3.26 -24.41 -4.68
N LEU A 257 -2.36 -25.35 -4.99
CA LEU A 257 -0.92 -25.17 -4.83
C LEU A 257 -0.41 -23.96 -5.62
N ALA A 258 -0.76 -23.85 -6.90
CA ALA A 258 -0.33 -22.74 -7.75
C ALA A 258 -0.82 -21.38 -7.22
N ARG A 259 -2.06 -21.32 -6.70
CA ARG A 259 -2.61 -20.15 -6.03
C ARG A 259 -1.81 -19.79 -4.78
N HIS A 260 -1.54 -20.75 -3.90
CA HIS A 260 -0.77 -20.52 -2.67
C HIS A 260 0.70 -20.15 -2.94
N LEU A 261 1.35 -20.77 -3.94
CA LEU A 261 2.69 -20.41 -4.37
C LEU A 261 2.75 -18.99 -4.91
N ARG A 262 1.79 -18.58 -5.76
CA ARG A 262 1.71 -17.20 -6.26
C ARG A 262 1.55 -16.20 -5.12
N ALA A 263 0.65 -16.50 -4.17
CA ALA A 263 0.44 -15.66 -2.99
C ALA A 263 1.72 -15.57 -2.14
N LEU A 264 2.40 -16.70 -1.89
CA LEU A 264 3.67 -16.73 -1.18
C LEU A 264 4.73 -15.85 -1.86
N LEU A 265 4.91 -16.01 -3.17
CA LEU A 265 5.86 -15.20 -3.96
C LEU A 265 5.51 -13.71 -3.90
N ALA A 266 4.23 -13.34 -3.90
CA ALA A 266 3.80 -11.95 -3.74
C ALA A 266 4.15 -11.39 -2.36
N LYS A 267 3.96 -12.17 -1.28
CA LYS A 267 4.34 -11.74 0.08
C LYS A 267 5.86 -11.63 0.25
N VAL A 268 6.61 -12.58 -0.28
CA VAL A 268 8.08 -12.58 -0.28
C VAL A 268 8.65 -11.41 -1.07
N SER A 269 8.17 -11.19 -2.30
CA SER A 269 8.48 -10.00 -3.12
C SER A 269 8.29 -8.72 -2.32
N GLY A 270 7.23 -8.71 -1.52
CA GLY A 270 6.90 -7.61 -0.67
C GLY A 270 7.79 -7.31 0.51
N MET A 271 8.16 -8.37 1.23
CA MET A 271 9.14 -8.29 2.30
C MET A 271 10.44 -7.72 1.74
N GLU A 272 10.88 -8.21 0.57
CA GLU A 272 12.04 -7.67 -0.10
C GLU A 272 11.85 -6.20 -0.45
N GLN A 273 10.70 -5.77 -0.99
CA GLN A 273 10.39 -4.35 -1.26
C GLN A 273 10.44 -3.44 -0.04
N LEU A 274 10.15 -3.97 1.15
CA LEU A 274 10.23 -3.25 2.42
C LEU A 274 11.59 -3.40 3.12
N SER A 275 12.45 -4.29 2.62
CA SER A 275 13.78 -4.54 3.17
C SER A 275 14.64 -3.28 3.10
N SER A 276 15.48 -3.14 4.11
CA SER A 276 16.50 -2.09 4.18
C SER A 276 17.56 -2.19 3.07
N GLU A 277 17.69 -3.37 2.45
CA GLU A 277 18.65 -3.62 1.37
C GLU A 277 18.27 -2.89 0.09
N ASN A 278 17.00 -2.50 -0.04
CA ASN A 278 16.58 -1.66 -1.13
C ASN A 278 16.98 -0.20 -0.90
N ALA A 279 17.57 0.41 -1.92
CA ALA A 279 17.89 1.84 -1.93
C ALA A 279 16.68 2.73 -1.59
N ARG A 280 15.45 2.25 -1.86
CA ARG A 280 14.20 2.92 -1.48
C ARG A 280 13.18 1.88 -1.03
N ILE A 281 12.60 2.08 0.16
CA ILE A 281 11.47 1.28 0.67
C ILE A 281 10.24 1.50 -0.21
N SER A 282 9.55 0.42 -0.58
CA SER A 282 8.30 0.48 -1.36
C SER A 282 7.14 -0.12 -0.59
N THR A 283 6.07 0.65 -0.45
CA THR A 283 4.79 0.16 0.08
C THR A 283 3.75 -0.05 -1.03
N GLY A 284 4.15 -0.11 -2.30
CA GLY A 284 3.21 -0.18 -3.44
C GLY A 284 2.33 -1.43 -3.45
N MET A 285 2.78 -2.51 -2.83
CA MET A 285 2.01 -3.75 -2.67
C MET A 285 1.00 -3.71 -1.50
N ILE A 286 1.10 -2.69 -0.65
CA ILE A 286 0.39 -2.62 0.62
C ILE A 286 -0.98 -2.01 0.34
N GLY A 287 -2.01 -2.84 0.40
CA GLY A 287 -3.39 -2.39 0.31
C GLY A 287 -3.93 -1.88 1.66
N ASN A 288 -5.23 -1.61 1.70
CA ASN A 288 -5.92 -1.13 2.91
C ASN A 288 -5.77 -2.10 4.10
N TRP A 289 -5.69 -3.41 3.83
CA TRP A 289 -5.46 -4.45 4.85
C TRP A 289 -4.16 -4.22 5.62
N GLY A 290 -3.11 -3.71 4.96
CA GLY A 290 -1.82 -3.47 5.61
C GLY A 290 -1.86 -2.21 6.46
N ILE A 291 -2.64 -1.20 6.07
CA ILE A 291 -2.89 0.00 6.89
C ILE A 291 -3.59 -0.40 8.19
N THR A 292 -4.70 -1.13 8.10
CA THR A 292 -5.46 -1.58 9.27
C THR A 292 -4.67 -2.56 10.11
N GLY A 293 -3.95 -3.48 9.48
CA GLY A 293 -3.06 -4.43 10.13
C GLY A 293 -1.91 -3.75 10.88
N ALA A 294 -1.29 -2.72 10.31
CA ALA A 294 -0.22 -1.96 10.97
C ALA A 294 -0.72 -1.20 12.20
N VAL A 295 -1.91 -0.58 12.11
CA VAL A 295 -2.53 0.08 13.26
C VAL A 295 -2.91 -0.94 14.34
N GLY A 296 -3.44 -2.11 13.96
CA GLY A 296 -3.70 -3.22 14.88
C GLY A 296 -2.42 -3.72 15.57
N ALA A 297 -1.34 -3.91 14.82
CA ALA A 297 -0.04 -4.32 15.37
C ALA A 297 0.55 -3.30 16.34
N LEU A 298 0.37 -1.99 16.08
CA LEU A 298 0.74 -0.93 17.02
C LEU A 298 -0.06 -1.01 18.32
N ARG A 299 -1.40 -1.13 18.21
CA ARG A 299 -2.31 -1.29 19.35
C ARG A 299 -1.93 -2.50 20.21
N ASP A 300 -1.61 -3.61 19.57
CA ASP A 300 -1.30 -4.87 20.22
C ASP A 300 0.16 -4.94 20.74
N GLY A 301 0.96 -3.89 20.53
CA GLY A 301 2.36 -3.85 20.96
C GLY A 301 3.27 -4.82 20.21
N ARG A 302 2.80 -5.41 19.09
CA ARG A 302 3.55 -6.39 18.28
C ARG A 302 4.82 -5.83 17.65
N TYR A 303 4.99 -4.52 17.67
CA TYR A 303 6.26 -3.90 17.32
C TYR A 303 7.44 -4.51 18.08
N ALA A 304 7.26 -4.84 19.37
CA ALA A 304 8.34 -5.44 20.16
C ALA A 304 8.74 -6.85 19.67
N GLU A 305 7.84 -7.55 18.98
CA GLU A 305 8.08 -8.88 18.37
C GLU A 305 8.87 -8.76 17.06
N TRP A 306 8.79 -7.60 16.41
CA TRP A 306 9.42 -7.33 15.11
C TRP A 306 10.38 -6.15 15.22
N PRO A 307 11.54 -6.35 15.87
CA PRO A 307 12.53 -5.30 15.98
C PRO A 307 12.85 -4.79 14.56
N PRO A 308 12.87 -3.46 14.35
CA PRO A 308 13.16 -2.89 13.06
C PRO A 308 14.54 -3.36 12.62
N ASP A 309 14.66 -3.70 11.34
CA ASP A 309 15.95 -4.01 10.74
C ASP A 309 16.94 -2.88 11.10
N ARG A 310 18.12 -3.25 11.60
CA ARG A 310 19.16 -2.29 12.04
C ARG A 310 19.46 -1.24 10.98
N ARG A 311 19.37 -1.62 9.71
CA ARG A 311 19.62 -0.72 8.58
C ARG A 311 18.46 0.23 8.30
N LEU A 312 17.22 -0.16 8.61
CA LEU A 312 16.07 0.76 8.60
C LEU A 312 16.29 1.89 9.61
N LEU A 313 16.80 1.57 10.80
CA LEU A 313 17.20 2.58 11.79
C LEU A 313 18.41 3.41 11.32
N ALA A 314 19.35 2.81 10.59
CA ALA A 314 20.47 3.54 10.01
C ALA A 314 20.04 4.53 8.92
N LEU A 315 19.03 4.22 8.11
CA LEU A 315 18.45 5.15 7.14
C LEU A 315 17.87 6.40 7.81
N ARG A 316 17.25 6.25 8.99
CA ARG A 316 16.81 7.38 9.81
C ARG A 316 17.99 8.25 10.25
N ARG A 317 19.04 7.64 10.79
CA ARG A 317 20.23 8.37 11.22
C ARG A 317 20.99 9.00 10.06
N GLY A 318 21.00 8.37 8.90
CA GLY A 318 21.60 8.92 7.69
C GLY A 318 20.89 10.19 7.21
N ALA A 319 19.55 10.19 7.26
CA ALA A 319 18.75 11.39 7.02
C ALA A 319 19.01 12.47 8.08
N GLU A 320 19.08 12.11 9.37
CA GLU A 320 19.33 13.06 10.47
C GLU A 320 20.80 13.58 10.50
N ALA A 321 21.78 12.79 10.03
CA ALA A 321 23.21 13.14 10.09
C ALA A 321 23.67 14.02 8.92
N ASP A 322 22.97 13.99 7.78
CA ASP A 322 23.25 14.89 6.65
C ASP A 322 22.93 16.36 6.99
N GLU A 323 22.16 16.61 8.07
CA GLU A 323 21.81 17.96 8.53
C GLU A 323 22.90 18.64 9.40
N SER A 324 23.92 17.93 9.91
CA SER A 324 24.76 18.48 11.01
C SER A 324 26.28 18.34 10.92
N ALA A 325 26.88 17.71 9.89
CA ALA A 325 28.34 17.49 9.85
C ALA A 325 29.05 18.00 8.58
N PRO A 326 30.12 18.83 8.69
CA PRO A 326 31.04 19.06 7.58
C PRO A 326 31.80 17.78 7.24
N ALA A 327 31.94 17.49 5.94
CA ALA A 327 32.52 16.28 5.38
C ALA A 327 33.93 15.95 5.91
N ALA A 328 34.00 15.07 6.90
CA ALA A 328 35.22 14.35 7.27
C ALA A 328 34.84 12.92 7.66
N ARG A 329 34.83 12.01 6.69
CA ARG A 329 34.63 10.58 6.94
C ARG A 329 36.00 9.89 7.04
N ASP A 330 36.40 9.60 8.28
CA ASP A 330 37.47 8.66 8.56
C ASP A 330 36.84 7.26 8.66
N ASN A 331 37.30 6.33 7.82
CA ASN A 331 36.65 5.04 7.55
C ASN A 331 37.27 3.90 8.38
N SER A 332 37.59 4.16 9.65
CA SER A 332 38.24 3.17 10.52
C SER A 332 37.19 2.27 11.19
N GLY A 333 37.03 1.08 10.62
CA GLY A 333 36.06 0.06 11.03
C GLY A 333 36.33 -0.55 12.41
N ASP A 334 35.73 0.04 13.43
CA ASP A 334 35.50 -0.64 14.72
C ASP A 334 34.01 -0.97 14.86
N GLY A 335 33.70 -2.25 14.57
CA GLY A 335 32.36 -2.82 14.61
C GLY A 335 31.89 -3.07 16.05
N ALA A 336 31.56 -2.02 16.78
CA ALA A 336 30.85 -2.15 18.04
C ALA A 336 29.50 -2.87 17.80
N GLU A 337 29.30 -4.00 18.45
CA GLU A 337 28.10 -4.81 18.39
C GLU A 337 26.94 -4.08 19.06
N ILE A 338 26.23 -3.24 18.31
CA ILE A 338 25.05 -2.52 18.80
C ILE A 338 23.93 -3.54 19.02
N ALA A 339 23.56 -3.80 20.28
CA ALA A 339 22.43 -4.66 20.63
C ALA A 339 21.17 -4.27 19.82
N PRO A 340 20.31 -5.24 19.41
CA PRO A 340 19.07 -4.93 18.69
C PRO A 340 18.21 -4.02 19.57
N SER A 341 18.30 -2.71 19.33
CA SER A 341 17.68 -1.75 20.23
C SER A 341 16.19 -1.85 20.00
N ALA A 342 15.48 -2.28 21.05
CA ALA A 342 14.06 -2.03 21.21
C ALA A 342 13.74 -0.57 20.81
N LEU A 343 12.49 -0.31 20.43
CA LEU A 343 12.02 1.06 20.26
C LEU A 343 12.51 1.96 21.39
N PRO A 344 12.73 3.27 21.13
CA PRO A 344 12.95 4.22 22.20
C PRO A 344 11.90 3.96 23.29
N ALA A 345 12.36 3.73 24.53
CA ALA A 345 11.47 3.45 25.66
C ALA A 345 10.31 4.45 25.79
N PRO A 346 10.48 5.74 25.44
CA PRO A 346 9.38 6.68 25.32
C PRO A 346 8.28 6.28 24.33
N LEU A 347 8.61 5.87 23.10
CA LEU A 347 7.61 5.44 22.10
C LEU A 347 6.85 4.21 22.58
N MET A 348 7.52 3.24 23.21
CA MET A 348 6.83 2.08 23.80
C MET A 348 5.86 2.49 24.91
N ARG A 349 6.17 3.55 25.66
CA ARG A 349 5.28 4.08 26.69
C ARG A 349 4.01 4.68 26.09
N VAL A 350 4.15 5.44 24.99
CA VAL A 350 3.01 6.00 24.26
C VAL A 350 2.12 4.89 23.70
N LEU A 351 2.71 3.88 23.07
CA LEU A 351 1.95 2.77 22.47
C LEU A 351 1.24 1.90 23.53
N ARG A 352 1.89 1.61 24.67
CA ARG A 352 1.24 0.93 25.80
C ARG A 352 0.06 1.72 26.37
N GLY A 353 0.08 3.04 26.23
CA GLY A 353 -1.02 3.92 26.65
C GLY A 353 -2.17 4.03 25.64
N ALA A 354 -2.07 3.38 24.47
CA ALA A 354 -3.05 3.49 23.38
C ALA A 354 -3.76 2.18 23.01
N PRO A 355 -4.29 1.40 23.98
CA PRO A 355 -4.98 0.13 23.70
C PRO A 355 -6.27 0.31 22.86
N HIS A 356 -6.74 1.54 22.73
CA HIS A 356 -7.96 1.90 22.02
C HIS A 356 -7.70 2.48 20.63
N LEU A 357 -6.47 2.36 20.13
CA LEU A 357 -6.14 2.75 18.75
C LEU A 357 -6.82 1.78 17.77
N THR A 358 -7.54 2.32 16.80
CA THR A 358 -8.30 1.54 15.81
C THR A 358 -8.12 2.13 14.42
N ALA A 359 -8.25 1.27 13.41
CA ALA A 359 -8.35 1.69 12.02
C ALA A 359 -9.50 0.95 11.35
N ARG A 360 -10.30 1.67 10.56
CA ARG A 360 -11.41 1.09 9.78
C ARG A 360 -11.63 1.80 8.46
N THR A 361 -12.17 1.09 7.48
CA THR A 361 -12.65 1.70 6.24
C THR A 361 -13.89 2.55 6.55
N LEU A 362 -13.76 3.86 6.39
CA LEU A 362 -14.84 4.84 6.60
C LEU A 362 -15.68 5.03 5.34
N ALA A 363 -15.03 5.17 4.18
CA ALA A 363 -15.68 5.36 2.89
C ALA A 363 -15.08 4.47 1.82
N SER A 364 -15.90 3.69 1.11
CA SER A 364 -15.50 2.87 -0.06
C SER A 364 -16.73 2.34 -0.78
N VAL A 365 -16.55 1.63 -1.89
CA VAL A 365 -17.63 0.82 -2.48
C VAL A 365 -17.97 -0.35 -1.56
N ARG A 366 -19.18 -0.88 -1.72
CA ARG A 366 -19.57 -2.09 -1.00
C ARG A 366 -18.86 -3.32 -1.58
N VAL A 367 -18.10 -4.02 -0.74
CA VAL A 367 -17.47 -5.31 -1.08
C VAL A 367 -18.35 -6.45 -0.60
N ARG A 368 -18.60 -7.44 -1.47
CA ARG A 368 -19.43 -8.60 -1.14
C ARG A 368 -18.75 -9.43 -0.03
N GLY A 369 -19.52 -9.88 0.97
CA GLY A 369 -19.01 -10.68 2.07
C GLY A 369 -18.42 -9.87 3.23
N HIS A 370 -18.18 -8.58 3.05
CA HIS A 370 -17.73 -7.68 4.11
C HIS A 370 -18.88 -6.79 4.61
N ALA A 371 -18.77 -6.35 5.87
CA ALA A 371 -19.66 -5.33 6.40
C ALA A 371 -19.52 -4.03 5.58
N PRO A 372 -20.63 -3.37 5.21
CA PRO A 372 -20.54 -2.13 4.45
C PRO A 372 -19.85 -1.04 5.28
N PRO A 373 -19.00 -0.19 4.66
CA PRO A 373 -18.42 0.95 5.36
C PRO A 373 -19.52 1.96 5.75
N PRO A 374 -19.29 2.82 6.76
CA PRO A 374 -20.24 3.85 7.16
C PRO A 374 -20.68 4.78 6.01
N ILE A 375 -19.78 5.06 5.06
CA ILE A 375 -20.05 5.84 3.85
C ILE A 375 -19.88 4.91 2.65
N VAL A 376 -20.98 4.46 2.07
CA VAL A 376 -20.94 3.67 0.83
C VAL A 376 -20.98 4.63 -0.34
N VAL A 377 -20.04 4.51 -1.27
CA VAL A 377 -20.04 5.26 -2.54
C VAL A 377 -20.31 4.35 -3.73
N SER A 378 -20.92 4.90 -4.77
CA SER A 378 -21.24 4.20 -6.01
C SER A 378 -21.12 5.10 -7.24
N LYS A 379 -20.81 4.50 -8.39
CA LYS A 379 -20.85 5.20 -9.69
C LYS A 379 -22.25 5.68 -10.08
N ARG A 380 -23.29 5.19 -9.37
CA ARG A 380 -24.70 5.50 -9.59
C ARG A 380 -25.27 6.46 -8.53
N ASP A 381 -24.43 6.98 -7.65
CA ASP A 381 -24.86 7.96 -6.63
C ASP A 381 -25.44 9.20 -7.32
N SER A 382 -26.60 9.64 -6.86
CA SER A 382 -27.19 10.92 -7.26
C SER A 382 -26.46 12.09 -6.62
N ASP A 383 -26.72 13.33 -7.07
CA ASP A 383 -26.15 14.53 -6.43
C ASP A 383 -26.50 14.61 -4.92
N ALA A 384 -27.68 14.12 -4.54
CA ALA A 384 -28.10 14.05 -3.13
C ALA A 384 -27.28 13.01 -2.34
N ASP A 385 -26.95 11.86 -2.94
CA ASP A 385 -26.10 10.85 -2.31
C ASP A 385 -24.66 11.34 -2.15
N VAL A 386 -24.13 12.03 -3.17
CA VAL A 386 -22.80 12.66 -3.12
C VAL A 386 -22.73 13.73 -2.04
N GLU A 387 -23.80 14.50 -1.84
CA GLU A 387 -23.92 15.47 -0.75
C GLU A 387 -24.01 14.78 0.61
N ALA A 388 -24.84 13.74 0.75
CA ALA A 388 -24.94 12.98 1.99
C ALA A 388 -23.58 12.37 2.38
N ALA A 389 -22.84 11.83 1.42
CA ALA A 389 -21.48 11.31 1.63
C ALA A 389 -20.50 12.41 2.06
N TRP A 390 -20.58 13.61 1.49
CA TRP A 390 -19.79 14.77 1.91
C TRP A 390 -20.08 15.17 3.36
N LEU A 391 -21.35 15.29 3.73
CA LEU A 391 -21.76 15.65 5.09
C LEU A 391 -21.30 14.59 6.10
N ALA A 392 -21.42 13.30 5.77
CA ALA A 392 -20.93 12.22 6.60
C ALA A 392 -19.40 12.24 6.75
N LEU A 393 -18.66 12.55 5.68
CA LEU A 393 -17.21 12.69 5.72
C LEU A 393 -16.79 13.86 6.62
N ARG A 394 -17.46 15.02 6.49
CA ARG A 394 -17.21 16.18 7.35
C ARG A 394 -17.47 15.88 8.81
N ALA A 395 -18.56 15.19 9.11
CA ALA A 395 -18.88 14.75 10.47
C ALA A 395 -17.78 13.83 11.03
N ALA A 396 -17.27 12.88 10.23
CA ALA A 396 -16.17 12.00 10.64
C ALA A 396 -14.85 12.76 10.82
N PHE A 397 -14.51 13.68 9.92
CA PHE A 397 -13.31 14.52 10.00
C PHE A 397 -13.30 15.42 11.25
N SER A 398 -14.49 15.81 11.73
CA SER A 398 -14.64 16.68 12.89
C SER A 398 -14.62 15.93 14.23
N ARG A 399 -14.48 14.59 14.22
CA ARG A 399 -14.37 13.81 15.45
C ARG A 399 -13.02 14.06 16.13
N GLU A 400 -13.06 14.23 17.45
CA GLU A 400 -11.84 14.31 18.24
C GLU A 400 -11.03 13.02 18.14
N ARG A 401 -9.70 13.16 18.21
CA ARG A 401 -8.75 12.03 18.18
C ARG A 401 -8.97 11.07 17.02
N SER A 402 -9.35 11.62 15.87
CA SER A 402 -9.52 10.91 14.61
C SER A 402 -8.64 11.56 13.53
N CYS A 403 -8.11 10.74 12.63
CA CYS A 403 -7.38 11.18 11.44
C CYS A 403 -7.81 10.33 10.26
N LEU A 404 -7.95 10.95 9.08
CA LEU A 404 -8.41 10.28 7.88
C LEU A 404 -7.26 10.11 6.89
N ILE A 405 -7.10 8.89 6.38
CA ILE A 405 -6.19 8.54 5.30
C ILE A 405 -7.02 8.34 4.03
N LEU A 406 -6.73 9.13 2.99
CA LEU A 406 -7.25 8.94 1.64
C LEU A 406 -6.31 8.02 0.85
N HIS A 407 -6.85 6.90 0.38
CA HIS A 407 -6.23 6.04 -0.63
C HIS A 407 -6.81 6.40 -2.01
N HIS A 408 -5.99 7.05 -2.85
CA HIS A 408 -6.34 7.37 -4.22
C HIS A 408 -5.28 6.82 -5.18
N ARG A 409 -5.70 6.07 -6.20
CA ARG A 409 -4.75 5.45 -7.15
C ARG A 409 -3.65 4.67 -6.41
N ASN A 410 -2.38 4.94 -6.72
CA ASN A 410 -1.24 4.28 -6.08
C ASN A 410 -0.65 5.12 -4.93
N HIS A 411 -1.47 5.93 -4.25
CA HIS A 411 -1.01 6.87 -3.22
C HIS A 411 -1.92 6.92 -2.00
N TYR A 412 -1.28 6.94 -0.82
CA TYR A 412 -1.91 7.13 0.47
C TYR A 412 -1.51 8.49 1.03
N SER A 413 -2.47 9.21 1.59
CA SER A 413 -2.26 10.58 2.07
C SER A 413 -3.23 10.92 3.19
N LEU A 414 -2.83 11.77 4.14
CA LEU A 414 -3.77 12.27 5.13
C LEU A 414 -4.72 13.29 4.49
N ILE A 415 -5.92 13.42 5.06
CA ILE A 415 -6.79 14.57 4.84
C ILE A 415 -6.49 15.58 5.95
N PHE A 416 -5.99 16.76 5.58
CA PHE A 416 -5.53 17.79 6.53
C PHE A 416 -6.58 18.88 6.77
N ALA A 417 -7.37 19.17 5.74
CA ALA A 417 -8.43 20.16 5.80
C ALA A 417 -9.54 19.84 4.79
N MET A 418 -10.71 20.43 5.02
CA MET A 418 -11.88 20.38 4.15
C MET A 418 -12.44 21.79 4.03
N ARG A 419 -12.87 22.18 2.83
CA ARG A 419 -13.54 23.46 2.62
C ARG A 419 -14.67 23.33 1.62
N GLU A 420 -15.68 24.19 1.77
CA GLU A 420 -16.78 24.31 0.85
C GLU A 420 -17.22 25.77 0.73
N TRP A 421 -17.67 26.15 -0.47
CA TRP A 421 -18.21 27.47 -0.70
C TRP A 421 -19.11 27.50 -1.93
N ASN A 422 -19.97 28.51 -1.98
CA ASN A 422 -20.76 28.81 -3.15
C ASN A 422 -19.91 29.65 -4.12
N ARG A 423 -19.66 29.13 -5.32
CA ARG A 423 -19.02 29.88 -6.38
C ARG A 423 -20.09 30.61 -7.19
N PRO A 424 -19.91 31.92 -7.43
CA PRO A 424 -20.76 32.64 -8.37
C PRO A 424 -20.65 32.00 -9.75
N PRO A 425 -21.73 31.98 -10.55
CA PRO A 425 -21.64 31.54 -11.93
C PRO A 425 -20.56 32.34 -12.65
N ALA A 426 -19.72 31.66 -13.42
CA ALA A 426 -18.70 32.34 -14.22
C ALA A 426 -19.39 33.36 -15.14
N PRO A 427 -18.84 34.57 -15.28
CA PRO A 427 -19.39 35.53 -16.25
C PRO A 427 -19.41 34.85 -17.62
N VAL A 428 -20.57 34.84 -18.27
CA VAL A 428 -20.74 34.22 -19.58
C VAL A 428 -19.88 35.01 -20.57
N ALA A 429 -18.69 34.49 -20.88
CA ALA A 429 -17.74 35.13 -21.78
C ALA A 429 -18.38 35.24 -23.17
N GLY A 430 -18.73 36.47 -23.58
CA GLY A 430 -19.27 36.75 -24.92
C GLY A 430 -20.61 37.48 -24.96
N VAL A 431 -21.28 37.73 -23.82
CA VAL A 431 -22.43 38.63 -23.79
C VAL A 431 -21.92 40.05 -23.48
N ALA A 432 -21.38 40.72 -24.50
CA ALA A 432 -21.11 42.15 -24.42
C ALA A 432 -22.44 42.87 -24.16
N SER A 433 -22.55 43.52 -23.00
CA SER A 433 -23.77 44.14 -22.48
C SER A 433 -24.12 45.46 -23.19
N ASP A 434 -24.02 45.51 -24.51
CA ASP A 434 -24.32 46.72 -25.30
C ASP A 434 -25.78 46.74 -25.82
N GLY A 435 -26.62 45.82 -25.36
CA GLY A 435 -28.04 45.75 -25.72
C GLY A 435 -28.93 46.51 -24.73
N PRO A 436 -29.92 47.31 -25.19
CA PRO A 436 -30.85 48.02 -24.33
C PRO A 436 -31.67 47.03 -23.50
N GLU A 437 -31.73 47.30 -22.18
CA GLU A 437 -32.45 46.60 -21.10
C GLU A 437 -33.73 45.83 -21.52
N THR A 438 -33.59 44.65 -22.11
CA THR A 438 -34.71 43.73 -22.30
C THR A 438 -34.87 42.87 -21.04
N ASN A 439 -35.77 43.32 -20.18
CA ASN A 439 -36.54 42.59 -19.17
C ASN A 439 -35.84 41.36 -18.49
N PRO A 440 -35.27 41.50 -17.27
CA PRO A 440 -34.50 40.46 -16.59
C PRO A 440 -35.31 39.27 -16.02
N ALA A 441 -36.60 39.15 -16.33
CA ALA A 441 -37.53 38.28 -15.60
C ALA A 441 -37.55 36.79 -16.03
N SER A 442 -36.80 36.37 -17.05
CA SER A 442 -36.90 35.01 -17.60
C SER A 442 -35.58 34.30 -17.90
N SER A 443 -34.43 34.86 -17.48
CA SER A 443 -33.18 34.12 -17.57
C SER A 443 -33.20 32.95 -16.58
N PRO A 444 -32.89 31.71 -17.03
CA PRO A 444 -32.82 30.55 -16.16
C PRO A 444 -31.88 30.87 -15.00
N SER A 445 -32.41 30.72 -13.77
CA SER A 445 -31.68 30.95 -12.53
C SER A 445 -30.31 30.29 -12.62
N ALA A 446 -29.25 31.10 -12.75
CA ALA A 446 -27.91 30.59 -12.84
C ALA A 446 -27.63 29.81 -11.55
N THR A 447 -27.52 28.49 -11.67
CA THR A 447 -27.36 27.61 -10.51
C THR A 447 -26.03 27.93 -9.85
N VAL A 448 -26.07 28.33 -8.58
CA VAL A 448 -24.89 28.54 -7.75
C VAL A 448 -24.10 27.23 -7.69
N GLU A 449 -22.86 27.25 -8.16
CA GLU A 449 -21.98 26.08 -8.16
C GLU A 449 -21.40 25.90 -6.76
N ARG A 450 -21.77 24.84 -6.04
CA ARG A 450 -21.17 24.53 -4.73
C ARG A 450 -19.86 23.77 -4.93
N LYS A 451 -18.74 24.39 -4.56
CA LYS A 451 -17.42 23.76 -4.53
C LYS A 451 -17.12 23.12 -3.19
N ARG A 452 -16.46 21.96 -3.22
CA ARG A 452 -16.10 21.17 -2.04
C ARG A 452 -14.74 20.55 -2.29
N GLN A 453 -13.78 20.79 -1.41
CA GLN A 453 -12.42 20.30 -1.60
C GLN A 453 -11.85 19.71 -0.32
N VAL A 454 -10.92 18.77 -0.48
CA VAL A 454 -10.10 18.22 0.59
C VAL A 454 -8.63 18.57 0.35
N LEU A 455 -7.93 18.98 1.40
CA LEU A 455 -6.50 19.23 1.37
C LEU A 455 -5.76 17.95 1.69
N THR A 456 -4.83 17.58 0.82
CA THR A 456 -4.02 16.37 0.97
C THR A 456 -2.59 16.57 0.48
N ALA A 457 -1.76 15.57 0.72
CA ALA A 457 -0.39 15.47 0.24
C ALA A 457 -0.36 14.66 -1.06
N ARG A 458 0.35 15.13 -2.10
CA ARG A 458 0.68 14.29 -3.27
C ARG A 458 1.93 13.46 -2.98
N LYS A 459 2.27 12.55 -3.90
CA LYS A 459 3.43 11.67 -3.80
C LYS A 459 4.73 12.45 -3.60
N GLY A 460 5.40 12.24 -2.47
CA GLY A 460 6.63 12.94 -2.11
C GLY A 460 6.43 14.44 -1.93
N GLN A 461 5.22 14.87 -1.58
CA GLN A 461 4.85 16.27 -1.42
C GLN A 461 4.23 16.54 -0.04
N ARG A 462 4.45 17.76 0.42
CA ARG A 462 3.77 18.42 1.53
C ARG A 462 2.25 18.51 1.33
N PRO A 463 1.47 18.76 2.41
CA PRO A 463 0.03 18.99 2.31
C PRO A 463 -0.30 20.32 1.62
N THR A 464 -0.29 20.33 0.29
CA THR A 464 -0.50 21.52 -0.54
C THR A 464 -1.56 21.33 -1.63
N ALA A 465 -2.03 20.09 -1.82
CA ALA A 465 -2.93 19.77 -2.92
C ALA A 465 -4.39 19.77 -2.45
N TRP A 466 -5.17 20.72 -2.95
CA TRP A 466 -6.63 20.68 -2.86
C TRP A 466 -7.19 19.81 -4.00
N ILE A 467 -7.98 18.80 -3.65
CA ILE A 467 -8.67 17.91 -4.57
C ILE A 467 -10.18 18.13 -4.43
N GLU A 468 -10.90 18.26 -5.54
CA GLU A 468 -12.36 18.39 -5.54
C GLU A 468 -13.02 17.12 -4.99
N TRP A 469 -14.04 17.27 -4.15
CA TRP A 469 -14.79 16.14 -3.59
C TRP A 469 -15.39 15.25 -4.68
N ALA A 470 -15.87 15.84 -5.78
CA ALA A 470 -16.38 15.07 -6.92
C ALA A 470 -15.31 14.18 -7.57
N GLU A 471 -14.03 14.57 -7.53
CA GLU A 471 -12.92 13.73 -7.99
C GLU A 471 -12.60 12.62 -6.98
N VAL A 472 -12.59 12.95 -5.68
CA VAL A 472 -12.40 11.96 -4.62
C VAL A 472 -13.49 10.90 -4.68
N HIS A 473 -14.77 11.28 -4.71
CA HIS A 473 -15.91 10.38 -4.79
C HIS A 473 -15.86 9.49 -6.05
N ARG A 474 -15.57 10.08 -7.21
CA ARG A 474 -15.40 9.33 -8.47
C ARG A 474 -14.26 8.32 -8.38
N THR A 475 -13.16 8.69 -7.73
CA THR A 475 -12.04 7.78 -7.50
C THR A 475 -12.47 6.65 -6.59
N LEU A 476 -13.03 6.94 -5.41
CA LEU A 476 -13.49 5.92 -4.46
C LEU A 476 -14.51 4.95 -5.08
N SER A 477 -15.41 5.44 -5.92
CA SER A 477 -16.41 4.60 -6.61
C SER A 477 -15.85 3.81 -7.79
N ALA A 478 -14.62 4.09 -8.23
CA ALA A 478 -14.01 3.42 -9.37
C ALA A 478 -13.57 1.98 -9.07
N TRP A 479 -13.01 1.74 -7.87
CA TRP A 479 -12.41 0.46 -7.49
C TRP A 479 -12.54 0.19 -5.99
N ALA A 480 -12.75 -1.09 -5.63
CA ALA A 480 -12.94 -1.52 -4.24
C ALA A 480 -11.72 -1.37 -3.35
N GLY A 481 -10.52 -1.30 -3.94
CA GLY A 481 -9.30 -1.01 -3.19
C GLY A 481 -9.20 0.45 -2.74
N TYR A 482 -9.89 1.40 -3.38
CA TYR A 482 -9.86 2.80 -2.96
C TYR A 482 -10.78 3.04 -1.76
N ALA A 483 -10.27 3.80 -0.80
CA ALA A 483 -10.96 4.03 0.46
C ALA A 483 -10.54 5.34 1.13
N ILE A 484 -11.40 5.82 2.02
CA ILE A 484 -10.99 6.68 3.13
C ILE A 484 -10.97 5.79 4.37
N ILE A 485 -9.83 5.74 5.04
CA ILE A 485 -9.59 4.96 6.25
C ILE A 485 -9.57 5.93 7.44
N GLU A 486 -10.37 5.65 8.45
CA GLU A 486 -10.37 6.39 9.72
C GLU A 486 -9.44 5.67 10.70
N VAL A 487 -8.43 6.39 11.18
CA VAL A 487 -7.61 6.00 12.35
C VAL A 487 -8.10 6.81 13.53
N ALA A 488 -8.48 6.16 14.62
CA ALA A 488 -9.04 6.84 15.78
C ALA A 488 -8.57 6.20 17.09
N LEU A 489 -8.43 7.04 18.13
CA LEU A 489 -8.23 6.60 19.51
C LEU A 489 -9.56 6.70 20.23
N LEU A 490 -10.21 5.55 20.43
CA LEU A 490 -11.48 5.50 21.13
C LEU A 490 -11.29 5.93 22.60
N PRO A 491 -12.29 6.60 23.21
CA PRO A 491 -12.24 6.88 24.64
C PRO A 491 -12.14 5.57 25.43
N PRO A 492 -11.47 5.57 26.60
CA PRO A 492 -11.52 4.42 27.49
C PRO A 492 -12.98 4.06 27.77
N ILE A 493 -13.35 2.81 27.54
CA ILE A 493 -14.66 2.33 27.94
C ILE A 493 -14.66 2.38 29.46
N ALA A 494 -15.37 3.36 30.04
CA ALA A 494 -15.66 3.35 31.45
C ALA A 494 -16.47 2.07 31.70
N LEU A 495 -15.86 1.10 32.39
CA LEU A 495 -16.59 -0.06 32.90
C LEU A 495 -17.56 0.51 33.95
N VAL A 496 -18.84 0.62 33.57
CA VAL A 496 -19.93 1.08 34.45
C VAL A 496 -20.34 -0.03 35.38
#